data_AF-A0AAW8G376-F1
#
_entry.id   AF-A0AAW8G376-F1
#
_cell.length_a   1.000
_cell.length_b   1.000
_cell.length_c   1.000
_cell.angle_alpha   90.00
_cell.angle_beta   90.00
_cell.angle_gamma   90.00
#
_symmetry.space_group_name_H-M   'P 1'
#
loop_
_entity.id
_entity.type
_entity.pdbx_description
1 polymer ?
#
loop_
_entity_poly.entity_id
_entity_poly.type
_entity_poly.pdbx_seq_one_letter_code
_entity_poly.pdbx_strand_id
1 'polypeptide(L)'
;MGYINGYADPEYIESLQYMSLPFLRNGKYRAFPAEGDSMPPFKDGTYIIGEFVEELSELKVDKTYLIVTQGGLVYKSLEKINPDSITVRSKNTFYETYDILFSEILEVWKFVKALTDEYELIDLTNNVVKDMFLSLKEDMKKMREELKGKS
;
A
#
# COMPACT_ATOMS: atom_id res chain seq x y z
N MET A 1 11.42 -5.78 6.21
CA MET A 1 12.49 -4.76 6.38
C MET A 1 13.71 -5.20 5.54
N GLY A 2 13.55 -5.32 4.22
CA GLY A 2 14.64 -5.71 3.30
C GLY A 2 15.14 -4.57 2.40
N TYR A 3 14.25 -3.64 2.04
CA TYR A 3 14.55 -2.62 1.02
C TYR A 3 15.72 -1.69 1.39
N ILE A 4 15.75 -1.15 2.62
CA ILE A 4 16.80 -0.20 3.04
C ILE A 4 18.17 -0.89 3.21
N ASN A 5 18.17 -2.14 3.68
CA ASN A 5 19.41 -2.89 3.91
C ASN A 5 20.06 -3.36 2.61
N GLY A 6 19.28 -3.64 1.56
CA GLY A 6 19.80 -3.98 0.22
C GLY A 6 20.16 -2.77 -0.64
N TYR A 7 19.55 -1.60 -0.40
CA TYR A 7 19.76 -0.40 -1.22
C TYR A 7 21.14 0.27 -1.00
N ALA A 8 21.85 -0.07 0.08
CA ALA A 8 23.23 0.35 0.30
C ALA A 8 24.26 -0.49 -0.49
N ASP A 9 23.82 -1.58 -1.13
CA ASP A 9 24.65 -2.48 -1.91
C ASP A 9 24.52 -2.18 -3.42
N PRO A 10 25.56 -1.64 -4.08
CA PRO A 10 25.56 -1.38 -5.51
C PRO A 10 25.24 -2.62 -6.35
N GLU A 11 25.65 -3.81 -5.89
CA GLU A 11 25.44 -5.07 -6.61
C GLU A 11 23.95 -5.49 -6.58
N TYR A 12 23.22 -5.17 -5.49
CA TYR A 12 21.78 -5.38 -5.41
C TYR A 12 21.01 -4.47 -6.37
N ILE A 13 21.38 -3.18 -6.44
CA ILE A 13 20.75 -2.22 -7.36
C ILE A 13 20.99 -2.60 -8.83
N GLU A 14 22.21 -3.06 -9.17
CA GLU A 14 22.54 -3.55 -10.52
C GLU A 14 21.81 -4.85 -10.89
N SER A 15 21.48 -5.70 -9.91
CA SER A 15 20.75 -6.96 -10.15
C SER A 15 19.25 -6.78 -10.39
N LEU A 16 18.69 -5.58 -10.17
CA LEU A 16 17.27 -5.33 -10.36
C LEU A 16 16.90 -5.45 -11.85
N GLN A 17 16.00 -6.37 -12.16
CA GLN A 17 15.52 -6.56 -13.52
C GLN A 17 14.80 -5.31 -14.03
N TYR A 18 15.27 -4.80 -15.18
CA TYR A 18 14.65 -3.68 -15.87
C TYR A 18 13.45 -4.16 -16.70
N MET A 19 12.24 -3.71 -16.35
CA MET A 19 11.04 -3.97 -17.14
C MET A 19 10.69 -2.72 -17.96
N SER A 20 10.67 -2.83 -19.29
CA SER A 20 10.20 -1.76 -20.17
C SER A 20 8.67 -1.82 -20.27
N LEU A 21 7.99 -0.83 -19.69
CA LEU A 21 6.53 -0.69 -19.78
C LEU A 21 6.15 0.34 -20.86
N PRO A 22 5.83 -0.08 -22.10
CA PRO A 22 5.64 0.84 -23.24
C PRO A 22 4.47 1.83 -23.11
N PHE A 23 3.60 1.65 -22.12
CA PHE A 23 2.49 2.57 -21.79
C PHE A 23 2.88 3.68 -20.81
N LEU A 24 4.05 3.60 -20.16
CA LEU A 24 4.59 4.64 -19.27
C LEU A 24 5.58 5.49 -20.08
N ARG A 25 5.06 6.49 -20.79
CA ARG A 25 5.87 7.41 -21.59
C ARG A 25 6.32 8.58 -20.71
N ASN A 26 7.65 8.77 -20.62
CA ASN A 26 8.35 9.81 -19.85
C ASN A 26 8.20 9.66 -18.32
N GLY A 27 9.32 9.44 -17.63
CA GLY A 27 9.37 9.32 -16.15
C GLY A 27 10.27 8.18 -15.69
N LYS A 28 10.79 8.26 -14.46
CA LYS A 28 11.53 7.15 -13.82
C LYS A 28 10.55 6.32 -13.03
N TYR A 29 10.53 5.00 -13.22
CA TYR A 29 9.64 4.10 -12.52
C TYR A 29 10.44 3.05 -11.74
N ARG A 30 9.91 2.65 -10.59
CA ARG A 30 10.50 1.57 -9.78
C ARG A 30 9.42 0.69 -9.18
N ALA A 31 9.69 -0.62 -9.15
CA ALA A 31 8.87 -1.59 -8.46
C ALA A 31 9.43 -1.85 -7.06
N PHE A 32 8.56 -1.84 -6.05
CA PHE A 32 8.89 -2.11 -4.66
C PHE A 32 8.13 -3.36 -4.21
N PRO A 33 8.80 -4.36 -3.63
CA PRO A 33 8.09 -5.51 -3.08
C PRO A 33 7.19 -5.03 -1.93
N ALA A 34 5.93 -5.44 -1.94
CA ALA A 34 4.99 -5.15 -0.86
C ALA A 34 5.28 -6.11 0.31
N GLU A 35 6.26 -5.76 1.14
CA GLU A 35 6.58 -6.50 2.37
C GLU A 35 6.05 -5.77 3.60
N GLY A 36 5.23 -6.46 4.42
CA GLY A 36 4.87 -6.05 5.78
C GLY A 36 3.43 -5.55 5.98
N ASP A 37 2.98 -5.59 7.24
CA ASP A 37 1.59 -5.36 7.68
C ASP A 37 1.05 -3.92 7.51
N SER A 38 1.87 -3.00 6.98
CA SER A 38 1.56 -1.56 6.91
C SER A 38 0.89 -1.12 5.60
N MET A 39 0.71 -2.03 4.66
CA MET A 39 -0.02 -1.80 3.43
C MET A 39 -1.43 -2.41 3.54
N PRO A 40 -2.41 -2.04 2.68
CA PRO A 40 -3.59 -2.91 2.45
C PRO A 40 -3.11 -4.36 2.29
N PRO A 41 -3.92 -5.40 2.57
CA PRO A 41 -3.49 -6.80 2.59
C PRO A 41 -3.06 -7.23 1.17
N PHE A 42 -1.86 -6.83 0.78
CA PHE A 42 -1.14 -7.28 -0.37
C PHE A 42 -0.46 -8.56 0.12
N LYS A 43 -0.85 -9.69 -0.45
CA LYS A 43 -0.18 -10.95 -0.18
C LYS A 43 1.24 -10.92 -0.74
N ASP A 44 2.11 -11.73 -0.14
CA ASP A 44 3.50 -11.94 -0.53
C ASP A 44 3.63 -12.10 -2.06
N GLY A 45 4.63 -11.45 -2.65
CA GLY A 45 4.85 -11.45 -4.10
C GLY A 45 4.16 -10.31 -4.87
N THR A 46 3.40 -9.44 -4.20
CA THR A 46 2.88 -8.21 -4.83
C THR A 46 3.99 -7.17 -4.99
N TYR A 47 4.09 -6.55 -6.16
CA TYR A 47 5.00 -5.44 -6.43
C TYR A 47 4.22 -4.14 -6.64
N ILE A 48 4.62 -3.08 -5.96
CA ILE A 48 4.06 -1.75 -6.13
C ILE A 48 4.94 -0.95 -7.08
N ILE A 49 4.36 -0.44 -8.17
CA ILE A 49 5.04 0.43 -9.11
C ILE A 49 4.81 1.89 -8.71
N GLY A 50 5.91 2.59 -8.44
CA GLY A 50 5.97 4.02 -8.21
C GLY A 50 6.60 4.78 -9.38
N GLU A 51 6.09 5.97 -9.65
CA GLU A 51 6.66 7.00 -10.53
C GLU A 51 7.47 7.98 -9.70
N PHE A 52 8.72 8.22 -10.04
CA PHE A 52 9.60 9.15 -9.32
C PHE A 52 9.01 10.56 -9.39
N VAL A 53 8.94 11.20 -8.24
CA VAL A 53 8.54 12.60 -8.11
C VAL A 53 9.82 13.43 -8.03
N GLU A 54 10.09 14.26 -9.05
CA GLU A 54 11.32 15.04 -9.12
C GLU A 54 11.27 16.24 -8.17
N GLU A 55 10.12 16.90 -8.09
CA GLU A 55 9.91 18.01 -7.16
C GLU A 55 8.75 17.74 -6.19
N LEU A 56 8.96 18.07 -4.91
CA LEU A 56 7.91 17.98 -3.89
C LEU A 56 6.71 18.90 -4.18
N SER A 57 6.88 19.89 -5.07
CA SER A 57 5.82 20.75 -5.59
C SER A 57 4.77 19.97 -6.41
N GLU A 58 5.14 18.82 -6.96
CA GLU A 58 4.25 17.95 -7.76
C GLU A 58 3.32 17.09 -6.89
N LEU A 59 3.54 17.09 -5.57
CA LEU A 59 2.70 16.37 -4.63
C LEU A 59 1.27 16.91 -4.66
N LYS A 60 0.33 15.98 -4.74
CA LYS A 60 -1.12 16.21 -4.73
C LYS A 60 -1.76 15.53 -3.54
N VAL A 61 -2.56 16.30 -2.81
CA VAL A 61 -3.44 15.81 -1.74
C VAL A 61 -4.37 14.72 -2.29
N ASP A 62 -4.76 13.78 -1.43
CA ASP A 62 -5.57 12.59 -1.72
C ASP A 62 -4.95 11.60 -2.72
N LYS A 63 -3.66 11.74 -3.01
CA LYS A 63 -2.89 10.74 -3.75
C LYS A 63 -2.02 9.92 -2.82
N THR A 64 -1.74 8.69 -3.24
CA THR A 64 -0.92 7.75 -2.49
C THR A 64 0.51 7.77 -3.02
N TYR A 65 1.47 7.78 -2.10
CA TYR A 65 2.88 7.82 -2.39
C TYR A 65 3.61 6.75 -1.58
N LEU A 66 4.69 6.26 -2.16
CA LEU A 66 5.75 5.54 -1.46
C LEU A 66 6.81 6.58 -1.10
N ILE A 67 7.02 6.79 0.18
CA ILE A 67 7.95 7.78 0.70
C ILE A 67 9.11 7.01 1.32
N VAL A 68 10.31 7.25 0.80
CA VAL A 68 11.55 6.70 1.35
C VAL A 68 12.09 7.72 2.34
N THR A 69 12.22 7.31 3.60
CA THR A 69 12.85 8.09 4.66
C THR A 69 14.10 7.36 5.16
N GLN A 70 14.89 8.03 6.00
CA GLN A 70 16.06 7.42 6.66
C GLN A 70 15.69 6.17 7.49
N GLY A 71 14.46 6.09 7.99
CA GLY A 71 13.99 4.98 8.81
C GLY A 71 13.21 3.89 8.07
N GLY A 72 12.81 4.11 6.81
CA GLY A 72 11.81 3.24 6.20
C GLY A 72 11.34 3.61 4.81
N LEU A 73 10.81 2.62 4.10
CA LEU A 73 9.84 2.86 3.03
C LEU A 73 8.43 2.85 3.64
N VAL A 74 7.65 3.91 3.43
CA VAL A 74 6.27 3.98 3.89
C VAL A 74 5.31 4.20 2.72
N TYR A 75 4.16 3.51 2.75
CA TYR A 75 3.08 3.66 1.77
C TYR A 75 1.91 4.39 2.42
N LYS A 76 1.69 5.65 2.05
CA LYS A 76 0.68 6.51 2.69
C LYS A 76 -0.02 7.43 1.70
N SER A 77 -1.25 7.81 2.02
CA SER A 77 -1.97 8.85 1.29
C SER A 77 -1.61 10.22 1.85
N LEU A 78 -1.35 11.18 0.97
CA LEU A 78 -1.09 12.55 1.35
C LEU A 78 -2.39 13.26 1.71
N GLU A 79 -2.46 13.82 2.92
CA GLU A 79 -3.63 14.55 3.41
C GLU A 79 -3.41 16.06 3.32
N LYS A 80 -2.21 16.52 3.64
CA LYS A 80 -1.89 17.95 3.62
C LYS A 80 -0.41 18.17 3.31
N ILE A 81 -0.13 19.28 2.63
CA ILE A 81 1.23 19.78 2.40
C ILE A 81 1.39 21.02 3.28
N ASN A 82 2.38 20.99 4.17
CA ASN A 82 2.75 22.09 5.04
C ASN A 82 4.05 22.75 4.52
N PRO A 83 4.47 23.90 5.08
CA PRO A 83 5.69 24.59 4.63
C PRO A 83 6.99 23.78 4.76
N ASP A 84 7.08 22.92 5.77
CA ASP A 84 8.27 22.15 6.15
C ASP A 84 8.03 20.63 6.25
N SER A 85 6.77 20.20 6.07
CA SER A 85 6.36 18.81 6.25
C SER A 85 5.21 18.39 5.34
N ILE A 86 4.95 17.09 5.28
CA ILE A 86 3.73 16.52 4.69
C ILE A 86 2.96 15.72 5.74
N THR A 87 1.66 15.96 5.84
CA THR A 87 0.76 15.16 6.67
C THR A 87 0.28 13.97 5.87
N VAL A 88 0.54 12.77 6.38
CA VAL A 88 0.19 11.52 5.71
C VAL A 88 -0.80 10.70 6.54
N ARG A 89 -1.68 10.00 5.84
CA ARG A 89 -2.70 9.14 6.43
C ARG A 89 -2.62 7.73 5.90
N SER A 90 -2.90 6.76 6.77
CA SER A 90 -3.14 5.38 6.35
C SER A 90 -4.52 5.25 5.72
N LYS A 91 -4.67 4.31 4.78
CA LYS A 91 -6.00 3.90 4.30
C LYS A 91 -6.79 3.10 5.34
N ASN A 92 -6.11 2.56 6.35
CA ASN A 92 -6.76 1.88 7.47
C ASN A 92 -7.07 2.91 8.57
N THR A 93 -8.34 3.00 8.98
CA THR A 93 -8.86 3.95 9.97
C THR A 93 -8.31 3.76 11.38
N PHE A 94 -7.59 2.67 11.63
CA PHE A 94 -6.94 2.38 12.91
C PHE A 94 -5.66 3.19 13.17
N TYR A 95 -5.09 3.85 12.16
CA TYR A 95 -3.84 4.60 12.31
C TYR A 95 -4.07 6.10 12.20
N GLU A 96 -3.58 6.83 13.20
CA GLU A 96 -3.59 8.29 13.21
C GLU A 96 -2.71 8.87 12.11
N THR A 97 -3.06 10.08 11.70
CA THR A 97 -2.33 10.86 10.72
C THR A 97 -1.08 11.43 11.39
N TYR A 98 0.01 11.54 10.65
CA TYR A 98 1.27 12.07 11.20
C TYR A 98 2.03 12.85 10.14
N ASP A 99 2.91 13.73 10.60
CA ASP A 99 3.73 14.57 9.74
C ASP A 99 5.09 13.92 9.49
N ILE A 100 5.57 14.04 8.25
CA ILE A 100 6.93 13.69 7.85
C ILE A 100 7.62 14.97 7.41
N LEU A 101 8.76 15.30 8.03
CA LEU A 101 9.52 16.49 7.69
C LEU A 101 10.20 16.30 6.33
N PHE A 102 10.28 17.37 5.53
CA PHE A 102 10.99 17.29 4.24
C PHE A 102 12.46 16.89 4.39
N SER A 103 13.09 17.23 5.51
CA SER A 103 14.47 16.84 5.83
C SER A 103 14.67 15.33 6.03
N GLU A 104 13.60 14.58 6.34
CA GLU A 104 13.66 13.14 6.56
C GLU A 104 13.40 12.34 5.28
N ILE A 105 12.86 13.00 4.24
CA ILE A 105 12.48 12.38 2.97
C ILE A 105 13.71 12.31 2.07
N LEU A 106 14.03 11.10 1.63
CA LEU A 106 15.10 10.83 0.68
C LEU A 106 14.57 10.77 -0.76
N GLU A 107 13.46 10.06 -0.97
CA GLU A 107 12.81 9.92 -2.27
C GLU A 107 11.29 9.86 -2.10
N VAL A 108 10.55 10.34 -3.11
CA VAL A 108 9.09 10.16 -3.18
C VAL A 108 8.72 9.54 -4.51
N TRP A 109 7.86 8.53 -4.44
CA TRP A 109 7.37 7.80 -5.59
C TRP A 109 5.85 7.80 -5.58
N LYS A 110 5.23 8.39 -6.58
CA LYS A 110 3.79 8.41 -6.75
C LYS A 110 3.29 7.03 -7.14
N PHE A 111 2.31 6.50 -6.41
CA PHE A 111 1.73 5.20 -6.73
C PHE A 111 1.07 5.23 -8.13
N VAL A 112 1.42 4.26 -8.97
CA VAL A 112 0.85 4.10 -10.31
C VAL A 112 -0.03 2.86 -10.36
N LYS A 113 0.56 1.69 -10.07
CA LYS A 113 -0.09 0.38 -10.17
C LYS A 113 0.50 -0.59 -9.15
N ALA A 114 -0.26 -1.62 -8.81
CA ALA A 114 0.26 -2.82 -8.17
C ALA A 114 0.21 -3.97 -9.18
N LEU A 115 1.28 -4.77 -9.22
CA LEU A 115 1.35 -6.03 -9.95
C LEU A 115 1.22 -7.16 -8.93
N THR A 116 0.23 -8.01 -9.14
CA THR A 116 -0.05 -9.21 -8.34
C THR A 116 -0.41 -10.32 -9.32
N ASP A 117 -0.10 -11.57 -8.97
CA ASP A 117 -0.42 -12.69 -9.84
C ASP A 117 -1.95 -12.85 -9.98
N GLU A 118 -2.43 -12.95 -11.23
CA GLU A 118 -3.85 -12.91 -11.62
C GLU A 118 -4.73 -13.94 -10.88
N TYR A 119 -4.14 -15.00 -10.34
CA TYR A 119 -4.86 -16.09 -9.68
C TYR A 119 -5.47 -15.70 -8.31
N GLU A 120 -5.03 -14.62 -7.66
CA GLU A 120 -5.41 -14.35 -6.27
C GLU A 120 -6.45 -13.23 -6.07
N LEU A 121 -6.68 -12.35 -7.06
CA LEU A 121 -7.71 -11.29 -6.99
C LEU A 121 -9.13 -11.85 -6.84
N ILE A 122 -9.35 -13.05 -7.38
CA ILE A 122 -10.64 -13.77 -7.32
C ILE A 122 -10.84 -14.42 -5.94
N ASP A 123 -9.76 -14.78 -5.24
CA ASP A 123 -9.83 -15.52 -3.98
C ASP A 123 -10.12 -14.60 -2.77
N LEU A 124 -9.54 -13.40 -2.74
CA LEU A 124 -9.76 -12.44 -1.65
C LEU A 124 -11.21 -11.94 -1.56
N THR A 125 -11.82 -11.59 -2.70
CA THR A 125 -13.22 -11.12 -2.73
C THR A 125 -14.18 -12.25 -2.36
N ASN A 126 -13.93 -13.46 -2.84
CA ASN A 126 -14.79 -14.62 -2.55
C ASN A 126 -14.70 -15.05 -1.09
N ASN A 127 -13.51 -15.01 -0.48
CA ASN A 127 -13.36 -15.41 0.92
C ASN A 127 -14.01 -14.40 1.88
N VAL A 128 -13.82 -13.09 1.69
CA VAL A 128 -14.49 -12.06 2.52
C VAL A 128 -16.01 -12.14 2.38
N VAL A 129 -16.52 -12.30 1.16
CA VAL A 129 -17.96 -12.45 0.92
C VAL A 129 -18.48 -13.75 1.53
N LYS A 130 -17.76 -14.86 1.39
CA LYS A 130 -18.13 -16.16 1.97
C LYS A 130 -18.16 -16.12 3.49
N ASP A 131 -17.18 -15.50 4.13
CA ASP A 131 -17.14 -15.37 5.59
C ASP A 131 -18.30 -14.50 6.11
N MET A 132 -18.61 -13.40 5.40
CA MET A 132 -19.79 -12.59 5.69
C MET A 132 -21.10 -13.37 5.51
N PHE A 133 -21.21 -14.22 4.49
CA PHE A 133 -22.39 -15.09 4.30
C PHE A 133 -22.50 -16.17 5.39
N LEU A 134 -21.37 -16.73 5.84
CA LEU A 134 -21.33 -17.71 6.91
C LEU A 134 -21.74 -17.11 8.25
N SER A 135 -21.26 -15.90 8.58
CA SER A 135 -21.66 -15.19 9.80
C SER A 135 -23.15 -14.85 9.78
N LEU A 136 -23.67 -14.34 8.66
CA LEU A 136 -25.11 -14.07 8.49
C LEU A 136 -25.96 -15.32 8.66
N LYS A 137 -25.50 -16.47 8.12
CA LYS A 137 -26.19 -17.75 8.28
C LYS A 137 -26.23 -18.19 9.74
N GLU A 138 -25.15 -17.97 10.48
CA GLU A 138 -25.08 -18.31 11.90
C GLU A 138 -25.99 -17.42 12.75
N ASP A 139 -26.01 -16.11 12.47
CA ASP A 139 -26.89 -15.15 13.15
C ASP A 139 -28.37 -15.47 12.91
N MET A 140 -28.76 -15.79 11.67
CA MET A 140 -30.12 -16.24 11.36
C MET A 140 -30.49 -17.53 12.11
N LYS A 141 -29.54 -18.45 12.27
CA LYS A 141 -29.77 -19.70 13.00
C LYS A 141 -30.02 -19.44 14.49
N LYS A 142 -29.19 -18.59 15.12
CA LYS A 142 -29.36 -18.16 16.52
C LYS A 142 -30.70 -17.48 16.74
N MET A 143 -31.06 -16.54 15.87
CA MET A 143 -32.33 -15.81 15.94
C MET A 143 -33.54 -16.77 15.82
N ARG A 144 -33.46 -17.79 14.96
CA ARG A 144 -34.51 -18.82 14.84
C ARG A 144 -34.64 -19.69 16.09
N GLU A 145 -33.55 -19.95 16.79
CA GLU A 145 -33.58 -20.73 18.04
C GLU A 145 -34.13 -19.90 19.20
N GLU A 146 -33.79 -18.61 19.30
CA GLU A 146 -34.36 -17.68 20.29
C GLU A 146 -35.88 -17.50 20.12
N LEU A 147 -36.36 -17.45 18.87
CA LEU A 147 -37.80 -17.38 18.58
C LEU A 147 -38.54 -18.67 18.93
N LYS A 148 -37.86 -19.83 18.93
CA LYS A 148 -38.44 -21.12 19.34
C LYS A 148 -38.42 -21.33 20.86
N GLY A 149 -37.48 -20.72 21.58
CA GLY A 149 -37.37 -20.81 23.03
C GLY A 149 -38.29 -19.86 23.82
N LYS A 150 -39.04 -18.98 23.14
CA LYS A 150 -40.00 -18.04 23.74
C LYS A 150 -41.48 -18.46 23.58
N SER A 151 -41.75 -19.69 23.12
CA SER A 151 -43.08 -20.31 23.10
C SER A 151 -43.14 -21.48 24.05
#